data_AF-A0A1W9WHM6-F1
#
_entry.id   AF-A0A1W9WHM6-F1
#
_cell.length_a   1.000
_cell.length_b   1.000
_cell.length_c   1.000
_cell.angle_alpha   90.00
_cell.angle_beta   90.00
_cell.angle_gamma   90.00
#
_symmetry.space_group_name_H-M   'P 1'
#
loop_
_entity.id
_entity.type
_entity.pdbx_description
1 polymer ?
#
loop_
_entity_poly.entity_id
_entity_poly.type
_entity_poly.pdbx_seq_one_letter_code
_entity_poly.pdbx_strand_id
1 'polypeptide(L)'
;MKTIEEQKLTFAFPDNWEVIKYDESHFFMNHVRKSQGSKAVDILALSDNRLFLIEIKDFRGYRIESKKSLRSNEVLNEVVQKVRDTVTGLYAAYRRQSEELAPFYHYLCTGSKYSTDVRHQRKIIAVFFLEQDTQSDAEFFSLQCPLGHFSY
;
A
#
# COMPACT_ATOMS: atom_id res chain seq x y z
N MET A 1 -4.52 -7.79 -18.76
CA MET A 1 -4.35 -7.72 -17.30
C MET A 1 -2.95 -7.20 -17.02
N LYS A 2 -2.76 -6.26 -16.10
CA LYS A 2 -1.43 -5.76 -15.71
C LYS A 2 -0.88 -6.62 -14.56
N THR A 3 0.39 -6.98 -14.59
CA THR A 3 1.02 -7.80 -13.55
C THR A 3 2.27 -7.14 -12.99
N ILE A 4 2.44 -7.17 -11.67
CA ILE A 4 3.66 -6.77 -10.98
C ILE A 4 4.20 -7.97 -10.21
N GLU A 5 5.49 -8.23 -10.38
CA GLU A 5 6.23 -9.17 -9.55
C GLU A 5 6.93 -8.40 -8.43
N GLU A 6 6.70 -8.86 -7.19
CA GLU A 6 7.34 -8.33 -5.99
C GLU A 6 7.71 -9.49 -5.07
N GLN A 7 8.98 -9.55 -4.67
CA GLN A 7 9.56 -10.71 -3.98
C GLN A 7 9.25 -12.03 -4.72
N LYS A 8 8.51 -12.96 -4.10
CA LYS A 8 8.09 -14.25 -4.68
C LYS A 8 6.59 -14.28 -4.95
N LEU A 9 5.98 -13.11 -5.15
CA LEU A 9 4.54 -12.91 -5.33
C LEU A 9 4.28 -12.19 -6.64
N THR A 10 3.15 -12.53 -7.26
CA THR A 10 2.67 -11.88 -8.49
C THR A 10 1.30 -11.27 -8.20
N PHE A 11 1.19 -9.97 -8.40
CA PHE A 11 -0.03 -9.20 -8.22
C PHE A 11 -0.63 -8.88 -9.59
N ALA A 12 -1.89 -9.26 -9.79
CA ALA A 12 -2.64 -8.99 -11.01
C ALA A 12 -3.64 -7.86 -10.79
N PHE A 13 -3.64 -6.89 -11.70
CA PHE A 13 -4.53 -5.74 -11.71
C PHE A 13 -5.31 -5.66 -13.02
N PRO A 14 -6.54 -5.12 -13.01
CA PRO A 14 -7.29 -4.84 -14.24
C PRO A 14 -6.52 -3.92 -15.20
N ASP A 15 -6.72 -4.06 -16.50
CA ASP A 15 -6.01 -3.28 -17.52
C ASP A 15 -6.28 -1.78 -17.46
N ASN A 16 -7.49 -1.41 -17.01
CA ASN A 16 -7.91 -0.02 -16.87
C ASN A 16 -7.36 0.67 -15.61
N TRP A 17 -6.60 -0.03 -14.76
CA TRP A 17 -5.94 0.57 -13.61
C TRP A 17 -4.59 1.13 -13.99
N GLU A 18 -4.16 2.23 -13.37
CA GLU A 18 -2.77 2.67 -13.42
C GLU A 18 -1.99 2.05 -12.29
N VAL A 19 -0.85 1.42 -12.59
CA VAL A 19 -0.09 0.65 -11.60
C VAL A 19 1.40 0.82 -11.84
N ILE A 20 2.19 0.99 -10.77
CA ILE A 20 3.66 1.13 -10.82
C ILE A 20 4.31 0.58 -9.55
N LYS A 21 5.52 0.00 -9.68
CA LYS A 21 6.44 -0.22 -8.55
C LYS A 21 7.05 1.12 -8.14
N TYR A 22 6.56 1.72 -7.06
CA TYR A 22 6.86 3.10 -6.73
C TYR A 22 8.25 3.28 -6.11
N ASP A 23 8.68 2.35 -5.27
CA ASP A 23 10.02 2.32 -4.69
C ASP A 23 11.13 2.10 -5.73
N GLU A 24 10.77 1.55 -6.90
CA GLU A 24 11.63 1.39 -8.07
C GLU A 24 11.43 2.49 -9.14
N SER A 25 10.45 3.39 -8.97
CA SER A 25 10.18 4.45 -9.94
C SER A 25 11.38 5.37 -10.13
N HIS A 26 11.55 5.87 -11.36
CA HIS A 26 12.64 6.79 -11.67
C HIS A 26 12.57 8.04 -10.79
N PHE A 27 11.36 8.57 -10.58
CA PHE A 27 11.16 9.75 -9.74
C PHE A 27 11.57 9.51 -8.28
N PHE A 28 11.13 8.40 -7.67
CA PHE A 28 11.50 8.10 -6.29
C PHE A 28 13.02 7.95 -6.15
N MET A 29 13.63 7.13 -7.02
CA MET A 29 15.05 6.82 -6.96
C MET A 29 15.94 8.05 -7.15
N ASN A 30 15.57 8.97 -8.04
CA ASN A 30 16.41 10.11 -8.39
C ASN A 30 16.08 11.41 -7.64
N HIS A 31 14.92 11.50 -6.98
CA HIS A 31 14.50 12.72 -6.31
C HIS A 31 14.15 12.52 -4.83
N VAL A 32 13.34 11.52 -4.50
CA VAL A 32 12.82 11.35 -3.12
C VAL A 32 13.83 10.62 -2.24
N ARG A 33 14.40 9.50 -2.73
CA ARG A 33 15.36 8.66 -2.00
C ARG A 33 16.62 9.41 -1.55
N LYS A 34 16.97 10.51 -2.22
CA LYS A 34 18.11 11.37 -1.87
C LYS A 34 17.93 12.09 -0.52
N SER A 35 16.69 12.27 -0.07
CA SER A 35 16.39 12.76 1.26
C SER A 35 16.60 11.64 2.28
N GLN A 36 17.60 11.80 3.17
CA GLN A 36 17.98 10.77 4.13
C GLN A 36 16.78 10.26 4.94
N GLY A 37 16.64 8.94 5.03
CA GLY A 37 15.59 8.28 5.79
C GLY A 37 14.23 8.17 5.09
N SER A 38 14.08 8.69 3.86
CA SER A 38 12.83 8.55 3.10
C SER A 38 12.59 7.10 2.72
N LYS A 39 11.37 6.60 2.95
CA LYS A 39 10.94 5.28 2.51
C LYS A 39 9.80 5.37 1.48
N ALA A 40 9.49 4.25 0.84
CA ALA A 40 8.42 4.12 -0.12
C ALA A 40 7.65 2.81 0.11
N VAL A 41 6.36 2.83 -0.19
CA VAL A 41 5.59 1.60 -0.41
C VAL A 41 6.02 0.98 -1.74
N ASP A 42 5.88 -0.33 -1.87
CA ASP A 42 6.34 -1.05 -3.05
C ASP A 42 5.49 -0.72 -4.28
N ILE A 43 4.15 -0.67 -4.17
CA ILE A 43 3.25 -0.47 -5.31
C ILE A 43 2.29 0.70 -5.09
N LEU A 44 2.12 1.51 -6.13
CA LEU A 44 0.97 2.38 -6.31
C LEU A 44 0.00 1.76 -7.31
N ALA A 45 -1.28 1.70 -6.96
CA ALA A 45 -2.33 1.26 -7.87
C ALA A 45 -3.52 2.22 -7.82
N LEU A 46 -3.99 2.67 -8.98
CA LEU A 46 -5.06 3.64 -9.12
C LEU A 46 -6.19 3.01 -9.95
N SER A 47 -7.36 2.95 -9.31
CA SER A 47 -8.65 2.67 -9.95
C SER A 47 -9.43 3.96 -10.16
N ASP A 48 -10.61 3.89 -10.76
CA ASP A 48 -11.47 5.04 -11.06
C ASP A 48 -11.73 5.97 -9.86
N ASN A 49 -11.81 5.42 -8.63
CA ASN A 49 -12.15 6.20 -7.44
C ASN A 49 -11.35 5.85 -6.17
N ARG A 50 -10.22 5.12 -6.32
CA ARG A 50 -9.36 4.73 -5.20
C ARG A 50 -7.91 4.70 -5.62
N LEU A 51 -7.07 5.33 -4.81
CA LEU A 51 -5.62 5.17 -4.83
C LEU A 51 -5.20 4.20 -3.73
N PHE A 52 -4.51 3.14 -4.09
CA PHE A 52 -3.94 2.16 -3.19
C PHE A 52 -2.44 2.41 -3.02
N LEU A 53 -1.99 2.43 -1.78
CA LEU A 53 -0.58 2.49 -1.37
C LEU A 53 -0.25 1.13 -0.76
N ILE A 54 0.47 0.27 -1.47
CA ILE A 54 0.58 -1.15 -1.13
C ILE A 54 2.02 -1.46 -0.71
N GLU A 55 2.17 -1.91 0.53
CA GLU A 55 3.40 -2.46 1.08
C GLU A 55 3.26 -3.98 1.23
N ILE A 56 4.28 -4.73 0.81
CA ILE A 56 4.28 -6.19 0.71
C ILE A 56 5.37 -6.78 1.60
N LYS A 57 5.00 -7.74 2.45
CA LYS A 57 5.95 -8.57 3.21
C LYS A 57 5.64 -10.03 3.02
N ASP A 58 6.57 -10.76 2.40
CA ASP A 58 6.56 -12.21 2.34
C ASP A 58 7.33 -12.81 3.52
N PHE A 59 6.60 -13.36 4.47
CA PHE A 59 7.12 -13.98 5.69
C PHE A 59 7.23 -15.51 5.59
N ARG A 60 6.94 -16.11 4.43
CA ARG A 60 7.04 -17.57 4.24
C ARG A 60 8.46 -18.06 4.53
N GLY A 61 8.59 -19.14 5.30
CA GLY A 61 9.89 -19.67 5.72
C GLY A 61 10.53 -19.00 6.95
N TYR A 62 9.97 -17.91 7.49
CA TYR A 62 10.51 -17.18 8.65
C TYR A 62 9.62 -17.26 9.90
N ARG A 63 9.03 -18.43 10.19
CA ARG A 63 7.91 -18.64 11.13
C ARG A 63 8.07 -18.03 12.53
N ILE A 64 9.27 -18.09 13.14
CA ILE A 64 9.49 -17.63 14.52
C ILE A 64 9.73 -16.13 14.59
N GLU A 65 10.51 -15.57 13.66
CA GLU A 65 10.78 -14.14 13.57
C GLU A 65 9.54 -13.35 13.14
N SER A 66 8.73 -13.93 12.24
CA SER A 66 7.52 -13.30 11.73
C SER A 66 6.48 -13.03 12.82
N LYS A 67 6.26 -13.95 13.77
CA LYS A 67 5.29 -13.75 14.87
C LYS A 67 5.71 -12.64 15.86
N LYS A 68 7.02 -12.45 16.09
CA LYS A 68 7.55 -11.34 16.91
C LYS A 68 7.53 -10.02 16.14
N SER A 69 7.90 -10.05 14.86
CA SER A 69 7.99 -8.89 13.97
C SER A 69 6.61 -8.27 13.70
N LEU A 70 5.58 -9.10 13.42
CA LEU A 70 4.21 -8.61 13.15
C LEU A 70 3.54 -7.92 14.34
N ARG A 71 3.98 -8.22 15.57
CA ARG A 71 3.48 -7.59 16.80
C ARG A 71 4.37 -6.46 17.30
N SER A 72 5.46 -6.16 16.59
CA SER A 72 6.34 -5.08 16.97
C SER A 72 5.80 -3.75 16.45
N ASN A 73 5.86 -2.73 17.30
CA ASN A 73 5.57 -1.36 16.87
C ASN A 73 6.54 -0.89 15.79
N GLU A 74 7.71 -1.53 15.65
CA GLU A 74 8.72 -1.17 14.66
C GLU A 74 8.25 -1.44 13.23
N VAL A 75 7.60 -2.59 12.97
CA VAL A 75 7.04 -2.90 11.65
C VAL A 75 5.92 -1.92 11.30
N LEU A 76 5.02 -1.65 12.24
CA LEU A 76 3.95 -0.67 12.03
C LEU A 76 4.50 0.74 11.78
N ASN A 77 5.51 1.16 12.54
CA ASN A 77 6.17 2.45 12.36
C ASN A 77 6.83 2.56 10.98
N GLU A 78 7.45 1.49 10.50
CA GLU A 78 8.03 1.43 9.17
C GLU A 78 6.96 1.56 8.07
N VAL A 79 5.84 0.83 8.17
CA VAL A 79 4.75 0.91 7.18
C VAL A 79 4.13 2.32 7.18
N VAL A 80 3.89 2.89 8.36
CA VAL A 80 3.37 4.27 8.50
C VAL A 80 4.34 5.28 7.88
N GLN A 81 5.64 5.13 8.12
CA GLN A 81 6.66 5.97 7.50
C GLN A 81 6.62 5.84 5.97
N LYS A 82 6.60 4.61 5.44
CA LYS A 82 6.53 4.36 3.99
C LYS A 82 5.31 5.01 3.34
N VAL A 83 4.13 4.88 3.97
CA VAL A 83 2.90 5.52 3.49
C VAL A 83 3.02 7.05 3.50
N ARG A 84 3.47 7.64 4.62
CA ARG A 84 3.63 9.10 4.77
C ARG A 84 4.62 9.67 3.74
N ASP A 85 5.77 9.02 3.61
CA ASP A 85 6.85 9.47 2.73
C ASP A 85 6.45 9.28 1.25
N THR A 86 5.64 8.26 0.92
CA THR A 86 5.03 8.08 -0.40
C THR A 86 4.09 9.23 -0.77
N VAL A 87 3.18 9.61 0.14
CA VAL A 87 2.28 10.77 -0.08
C VAL A 87 3.09 12.05 -0.30
N THR A 88 4.15 12.24 0.49
CA THR A 88 5.06 13.39 0.35
C THR A 88 5.79 13.36 -1.00
N GLY A 89 6.26 12.18 -1.43
CA GLY A 89 6.90 11.99 -2.72
C GLY A 89 5.98 12.25 -3.90
N LEU A 90 4.71 11.82 -3.83
CA LEU A 90 3.69 12.16 -4.83
C LEU A 90 3.42 13.67 -4.91
N TYR A 91 3.39 14.36 -3.77
CA TYR A 91 3.28 15.82 -3.77
C TYR A 91 4.53 16.49 -4.38
N ALA A 92 5.72 15.97 -4.12
CA ALA A 92 6.95 16.44 -4.78
C ALA A 92 6.90 16.19 -6.30
N ALA A 93 6.36 15.04 -6.73
CA ALA A 93 6.16 14.70 -8.13
C ALA A 93 5.20 15.67 -8.81
N TYR A 94 4.10 16.03 -8.14
CA TYR A 94 3.20 17.09 -8.60
C TYR A 94 3.93 18.43 -8.76
N ARG A 95 4.71 18.84 -7.75
CA ARG A 95 5.47 20.09 -7.79
C ARG A 95 6.50 20.15 -8.92
N ARG A 96 7.00 18.99 -9.35
CA ARG A 96 7.99 18.83 -10.42
C ARG A 96 7.38 18.40 -11.75
N GLN A 97 6.05 18.21 -11.82
CA GLN A 97 5.32 17.76 -13.00
C GLN A 97 5.92 16.48 -13.61
N SER A 98 6.18 15.48 -12.77
CA SER A 98 6.64 14.16 -13.24
C SER A 98 5.56 13.54 -14.14
N GLU A 99 5.92 13.12 -15.35
CA GLU A 99 4.98 12.43 -16.24
C GLU A 99 4.69 11.00 -15.75
N GLU A 100 5.73 10.30 -15.30
CA GLU A 100 5.67 8.94 -14.74
C GLU A 100 4.61 8.80 -13.63
N LEU A 101 4.51 9.80 -12.76
CA LEU A 101 3.64 9.77 -11.59
C LEU A 101 2.36 10.61 -11.76
N ALA A 102 2.11 11.15 -12.96
CA ALA A 102 1.00 12.06 -13.23
C ALA A 102 -0.37 11.52 -12.81
N PRO A 103 -0.77 10.28 -13.17
CA PRO A 103 -2.07 9.76 -12.79
C PRO A 103 -2.29 9.77 -11.26
N PHE A 104 -1.27 9.36 -10.51
CA PHE A 104 -1.34 9.20 -9.07
C PHE A 104 -1.39 10.54 -8.33
N TYR A 105 -0.51 11.49 -8.67
CA TYR A 105 -0.55 12.79 -7.98
C TYR A 105 -1.71 13.65 -8.45
N HIS A 106 -2.24 13.49 -9.67
CA HIS A 106 -3.45 14.19 -10.07
C HIS A 106 -4.62 13.75 -9.20
N TYR A 107 -4.79 12.44 -9.02
CA TYR A 107 -5.82 11.91 -8.13
C TYR A 107 -5.69 12.46 -6.69
N LEU A 108 -4.45 12.51 -6.17
CA LEU A 108 -4.12 12.97 -4.81
C LEU A 108 -4.29 14.49 -4.62
N CYS A 109 -3.68 15.29 -5.50
CA CYS A 109 -3.45 16.72 -5.29
C CYS A 109 -4.44 17.61 -6.05
N THR A 110 -4.97 17.17 -7.18
CA THR A 110 -5.95 17.96 -7.92
C THR A 110 -7.34 17.62 -7.41
N GLY A 111 -7.86 18.47 -6.51
CA GLY A 111 -9.28 18.50 -6.22
C GLY A 111 -10.05 18.79 -7.51
N SER A 112 -11.17 18.10 -7.72
CA SER A 112 -12.14 18.45 -8.75
C SER A 112 -12.50 19.93 -8.58
N LYS A 113 -11.96 20.80 -9.43
CA LYS A 113 -12.23 22.25 -9.36
C LYS A 113 -13.63 22.60 -9.87
N TYR A 114 -14.47 21.62 -10.24
CA TYR A 114 -15.75 21.84 -10.92
C TYR A 114 -16.91 20.91 -10.55
N SER A 115 -16.78 19.98 -9.61
CA SER A 115 -17.92 19.08 -9.35
C SER A 115 -18.72 19.50 -8.11
N THR A 116 -19.91 20.00 -8.40
CA THR A 116 -21.01 20.30 -7.48
C THR A 116 -21.74 19.04 -7.01
N ASP A 117 -21.20 17.83 -7.25
CA ASP A 117 -21.87 16.57 -6.95
C ASP A 117 -21.42 15.97 -5.59
N VAL A 118 -22.41 15.53 -4.82
CA VAL A 118 -22.36 15.12 -3.40
C VAL A 118 -21.67 13.75 -3.21
N ARG A 119 -20.83 13.30 -4.16
CA ARG A 119 -20.22 11.95 -4.18
C ARG A 119 -18.70 11.89 -4.38
N HIS A 120 -17.93 12.90 -3.98
CA HIS A 120 -16.46 12.79 -3.97
C HIS A 120 -15.93 11.87 -2.86
N GLN A 121 -16.26 10.59 -2.89
CA GLN A 121 -15.58 9.57 -2.07
C GLN A 121 -14.24 9.17 -2.71
N ARG A 122 -13.36 10.13 -3.00
CA ARG A 122 -11.98 9.77 -3.33
C ARG A 122 -11.38 9.12 -2.08
N LYS A 123 -11.01 7.85 -2.19
CA LYS A 123 -10.37 7.12 -1.09
C LYS A 123 -8.90 6.91 -1.40
N ILE A 124 -8.07 7.10 -0.39
CA ILE A 124 -6.68 6.66 -0.38
C ILE A 124 -6.65 5.50 0.61
N ILE A 125 -6.19 4.35 0.16
CA ILE A 125 -6.22 3.10 0.91
C ILE A 125 -4.79 2.62 1.07
N ALA A 126 -4.28 2.64 2.30
CA ALA A 126 -3.04 1.95 2.62
C ALA A 126 -3.33 0.46 2.80
N VAL A 127 -2.58 -0.37 2.09
CA VAL A 127 -2.67 -1.83 2.18
C VAL A 127 -1.33 -2.34 2.66
N PHE A 128 -1.35 -3.10 3.74
CA PHE A 128 -0.20 -3.89 4.17
C PHE A 128 -0.50 -5.34 3.87
N PHE A 129 0.09 -5.85 2.79
CA PHE A 129 -0.09 -7.22 2.32
C PHE A 129 0.93 -8.13 3.00
N LEU A 130 0.42 -9.15 3.70
CA LEU A 130 1.21 -10.10 4.46
C LEU A 130 0.98 -11.50 3.92
N GLU A 131 2.03 -12.10 3.37
CA GLU A 131 2.01 -13.53 3.03
C GLU A 131 2.74 -14.31 4.12
N GLN A 132 2.12 -15.35 4.65
CA GLN A 132 2.69 -16.20 5.69
C GLN A 132 2.25 -17.64 5.53
N ASP A 133 3.07 -18.60 6.00
CA ASP A 133 2.66 -20.00 6.05
C ASP A 133 1.46 -20.15 7.00
N THR A 134 0.31 -20.58 6.48
CA THR A 134 -0.86 -20.90 7.30
C THR A 134 -0.59 -22.15 8.12
N GLN A 135 -0.83 -22.11 9.43
CA GLN A 135 -0.90 -23.33 10.23
C GLN A 135 -2.01 -24.22 9.64
N SER A 136 -1.78 -25.53 9.49
CA SER A 136 -2.89 -26.47 9.45
C SER A 136 -3.54 -26.42 10.84
N ASP A 137 -4.58 -25.60 10.98
CA ASP A 137 -5.25 -25.35 12.26
C ASP A 137 -6.02 -26.61 12.72
N ALA A 138 -5.35 -27.44 13.50
CA ALA A 138 -5.98 -28.41 14.40
C ALA A 138 -6.04 -27.90 15.85
N GLU A 139 -5.72 -26.63 16.11
CA GLU A 139 -5.87 -26.02 17.44
C GLU A 139 -6.79 -24.81 17.37
N PHE A 140 -8.08 -25.10 17.46
CA PHE A 140 -9.13 -24.17 17.90
C PHE A 140 -8.69 -23.54 19.23
N PHE A 141 -8.12 -22.33 19.20
CA PHE A 141 -8.02 -21.53 20.40
C PHE A 141 -9.42 -21.00 20.73
N SER A 142 -10.04 -21.61 21.73
CA SER A 142 -11.16 -21.07 22.47
C SER A 142 -10.79 -19.71 23.05
N LEU A 143 -11.17 -18.63 22.37
CA LEU A 143 -11.34 -17.33 22.99
C LEU A 143 -12.83 -17.05 23.03
N GLN A 144 -13.42 -17.28 24.19
CA GLN A 144 -14.74 -16.77 24.55
C GLN A 144 -14.73 -15.26 24.31
N CYS A 145 -15.51 -14.83 23.30
CA CYS A 145 -15.90 -13.45 23.13
C CYS A 145 -16.98 -13.15 24.19
N PRO A 146 -16.75 -12.27 25.18
CA PRO A 146 -17.83 -11.79 26.01
C PRO A 146 -18.49 -10.69 25.18
N LEU A 147 -19.48 -11.07 24.37
CA LEU A 147 -20.64 -10.28 23.93
C LEU A 147 -21.23 -10.91 22.66
N GLY A 148 -22.42 -11.51 22.81
CA GLY A 148 -23.45 -11.57 21.77
C GLY A 148 -23.23 -12.57 20.63
N HIS A 149 -24.01 -13.65 20.66
CA HIS A 149 -24.31 -14.51 19.50
C HIS A 149 -24.76 -13.70 18.28
N PHE A 150 -24.21 -14.02 17.11
CA PHE A 150 -24.98 -13.97 15.87
C PHE A 150 -24.66 -15.22 15.04
N SER A 151 -25.70 -16.01 14.80
CA SER A 151 -25.72 -17.14 13.87
C SER A 151 -25.99 -16.63 12.46
N TYR A 152 -25.20 -17.09 11.49
CA TYR A 152 -25.64 -17.49 10.15
C TYR A 152 -24.71 -18.59 9.65
#